data_AF-A0A1H9KDU3-F1
#
_entry.id   AF-A0A1H9KDU3-F1
#
_cell.length_a   1.000
_cell.length_b   1.000
_cell.length_c   1.000
_cell.angle_alpha   90.00
_cell.angle_beta   90.00
_cell.angle_gamma   90.00
#
_symmetry.space_group_name_H-M   'P 1'
#
loop_
_entity.id
_entity.type
_entity.pdbx_description
1 polymer ?
#
loop_
_entity_poly.entity_id
_entity_poly.type
_entity_poly.pdbx_seq_one_letter_code
_entity_poly.pdbx_strand_id
1 'polypeptide(L)'
;MNYIFLHDVNDLFGIECGWWYLWSFLAFCLGALFHWLLWGSRGKVVDTTKIEADRDRYHASATKWEKDYQSLKYQLEESQKAEADLRASLQRCEADKQSMKFAAESAAAAPPVIPVPVPASTETMGIVSDAGAGADAEGDIYAGLFKEDNFQIVEGIGPKVNQVLINAGYKTWRELSKADAKDLQGHLDAAGKRFGLCDPTTWPHQAGLAADSNWDELIRYQKFTDGGRENVGSGQSDSKFEKLAAKKLGFSSNNPNDLKVVEGIGPKIEGLLKAGGINTWSELAAADVSRIQTILDEAGPRYKLAIPRTWPQQADLAAKGEWKALKTLQDDLRGGN
;
A
#
# COMPACT_ATOMS: atom_id res chain seq x y z
N MET A 1 130.02 -24.93 21.02
CA MET A 1 130.01 -25.68 22.30
C MET A 1 128.60 -25.60 22.86
N ASN A 2 128.10 -26.74 23.31
CA ASN A 2 126.96 -26.96 24.21
C ASN A 2 125.53 -26.79 23.67
N TYR A 3 124.94 -27.96 23.42
CA TYR A 3 123.54 -28.32 23.63
C TYR A 3 123.07 -27.94 25.04
N ILE A 4 121.77 -27.68 25.21
CA ILE A 4 120.89 -28.39 26.17
C ILE A 4 119.43 -28.13 25.77
N PHE A 5 118.77 -29.23 25.45
CA PHE A 5 117.33 -29.40 25.30
C PHE A 5 116.73 -29.73 26.69
N LEU A 6 115.44 -29.40 26.84
CA LEU A 6 114.42 -29.98 27.74
C LEU A 6 114.40 -29.49 29.20
N HIS A 7 113.27 -28.87 29.56
CA HIS A 7 112.18 -29.69 30.08
C HIS A 7 110.81 -29.11 29.71
N ASP A 8 110.12 -29.92 28.91
CA ASP A 8 108.69 -29.92 28.62
C ASP A 8 107.93 -30.44 29.85
N VAL A 9 106.86 -29.73 30.22
CA VAL A 9 105.81 -30.22 31.12
C VAL A 9 104.48 -29.94 30.42
N ASN A 10 103.99 -30.99 29.79
CA ASN A 10 102.69 -31.08 29.14
C ASN A 10 101.52 -31.05 30.15
N ASP A 11 100.37 -30.66 29.59
CA ASP A 11 98.99 -31.07 29.91
C ASP A 11 98.23 -30.30 31.02
N LEU A 12 97.00 -29.80 30.75
CA LEU A 12 95.86 -30.70 30.57
C LEU A 12 94.68 -30.20 29.71
N PHE A 13 94.68 -28.99 29.12
CA PHE A 13 93.59 -28.52 28.24
C PHE A 13 94.04 -27.48 27.20
N GLY A 14 95.17 -27.72 26.54
CA GLY A 14 95.68 -26.88 25.45
C GLY A 14 94.96 -27.12 24.10
N ILE A 15 93.62 -27.09 24.08
CA ILE A 15 92.84 -27.16 22.85
C ILE A 15 92.49 -25.73 22.42
N GLU A 16 93.46 -25.04 21.83
CA GLU A 16 93.15 -23.92 20.94
C GLU A 16 92.67 -24.48 19.58
N CYS A 17 91.50 -25.12 19.55
CA CYS A 17 90.86 -25.52 18.30
C CYS A 17 89.75 -24.54 17.96
N GLY A 18 90.08 -23.51 17.17
CA GLY A 18 89.10 -22.64 16.50
C GLY A 18 88.08 -23.39 15.62
N TRP A 19 88.32 -24.68 15.39
CA TRP A 19 87.39 -25.59 14.70
C TRP A 19 86.08 -25.81 15.47
N TRP A 20 86.06 -25.80 16.81
CA TRP A 20 84.81 -25.98 17.57
C TRP A 20 83.78 -24.89 17.30
N TYR A 21 84.24 -23.64 17.13
CA TYR A 21 83.38 -22.51 16.78
C TYR A 21 82.81 -22.65 15.37
N LEU A 22 83.59 -23.19 14.42
CA LEU A 22 83.12 -23.45 13.05
C LEU A 22 82.02 -24.52 13.02
N TRP A 23 82.19 -25.62 13.76
CA TRP A 23 81.17 -26.67 13.85
C TRP A 23 79.90 -26.19 14.57
N SER A 24 80.05 -25.37 15.61
CA SER A 24 78.91 -24.76 16.32
C SER A 24 78.15 -23.77 15.44
N PHE A 25 78.87 -22.95 14.67
CA PHE A 25 78.26 -22.02 13.70
C PHE A 25 77.57 -22.76 12.56
N LEU A 26 78.16 -23.84 12.05
CA LEU A 26 77.55 -24.68 11.03
C LEU A 26 76.25 -25.32 11.54
N ALA A 27 76.25 -25.86 12.75
CA ALA A 27 75.05 -26.43 13.37
C ALA A 27 73.95 -25.37 13.57
N PHE A 28 74.30 -24.16 13.98
CA PHE A 28 73.36 -23.04 14.09
C PHE A 28 72.76 -22.65 12.72
N CYS A 29 73.59 -22.54 11.69
CA CYS A 29 73.15 -22.24 10.33
C CYS A 29 72.23 -23.34 9.77
N LEU A 30 72.57 -24.62 9.98
CA LEU A 30 71.72 -25.74 9.59
C LEU A 30 70.40 -25.75 10.36
N GLY A 31 70.41 -25.45 11.66
CA GLY A 31 69.20 -25.30 12.47
C GLY A 31 68.31 -24.17 11.98
N ALA A 32 68.89 -23.01 11.67
CA ALA A 32 68.16 -21.86 11.11
C ALA A 32 67.57 -22.17 9.73
N LEU A 33 68.33 -22.87 8.88
CA LEU A 33 67.89 -23.26 7.55
C LEU A 33 66.78 -24.32 7.63
N PHE A 34 66.89 -25.29 8.53
CA PHE A 34 65.86 -26.29 8.77
C PHE A 34 64.58 -25.67 9.35
N HIS A 35 64.71 -24.72 10.28
CA HIS A 35 63.58 -23.96 10.79
C HIS A 35 62.90 -23.13 9.69
N TRP A 36 63.69 -22.45 8.85
CA TRP A 36 63.19 -21.71 7.71
C TRP A 36 62.51 -22.62 6.67
N LEU A 37 63.01 -23.83 6.44
CA LEU A 37 62.42 -24.77 5.47
C LEU A 37 61.11 -25.39 6.00
N LEU A 38 61.03 -25.68 7.30
CA LEU A 38 59.84 -26.23 7.93
C LEU A 38 58.76 -25.20 8.26
N TRP A 39 59.12 -23.95 8.58
CA TRP A 39 58.17 -22.92 9.01
C TRP A 39 58.13 -21.66 8.13
N GLY A 40 59.16 -21.38 7.34
CA GLY A 40 59.22 -20.20 6.47
C GLY A 40 58.25 -20.22 5.29
N SER A 41 57.74 -21.39 4.90
CA SER A 41 56.73 -21.54 3.85
C SER A 41 55.27 -21.55 4.35
N ARG A 42 55.05 -21.57 5.69
CA ARG A 42 53.70 -21.57 6.30
C ARG A 42 53.04 -20.19 6.35
N GLY A 43 53.68 -19.16 5.80
CA GLY A 43 53.17 -17.79 5.75
C GLY A 43 52.32 -17.43 4.53
N LYS A 44 51.79 -18.40 3.77
CA LYS A 44 50.75 -18.07 2.80
C LYS A 44 49.46 -17.80 3.56
N VAL A 45 49.24 -16.53 3.89
CA VAL A 45 47.96 -16.01 4.38
C VAL A 45 46.90 -16.48 3.40
N VAL A 46 46.05 -17.40 3.83
CA VAL A 46 44.89 -17.84 3.04
C VAL A 46 44.00 -16.61 2.92
N ASP A 47 43.72 -16.17 1.70
CA ASP A 47 42.86 -15.02 1.44
C ASP A 47 41.42 -15.38 1.84
N THR A 48 41.06 -15.09 3.10
CA THR A 48 39.74 -15.36 3.69
C THR A 48 38.70 -14.30 3.33
N THR A 49 39.09 -13.23 2.64
CA THR A 49 38.22 -12.06 2.36
C THR A 49 36.94 -12.45 1.62
N LYS A 50 37.03 -13.39 0.67
CA LYS A 50 35.85 -13.90 -0.06
C LYS A 50 34.90 -14.69 0.85
N ILE A 51 35.45 -15.51 1.73
CA ILE A 51 34.66 -16.34 2.67
C ILE A 51 33.99 -15.43 3.71
N GLU A 52 34.68 -14.39 4.18
CA GLU A 52 34.12 -13.39 5.09
C GLU A 52 33.02 -12.58 4.41
N ALA A 53 33.21 -12.14 3.16
CA ALA A 53 32.19 -11.45 2.38
C ALA A 53 30.95 -12.32 2.14
N ASP A 54 31.13 -13.61 1.82
CA ASP A 54 30.02 -14.54 1.65
C ASP A 54 29.29 -14.80 2.98
N ARG A 55 30.01 -14.98 4.08
CA ARG A 55 29.42 -15.09 5.43
C ARG A 55 28.56 -13.87 5.77
N ASP A 56 29.07 -12.68 5.53
CA ASP A 56 28.37 -11.45 5.86
C ASP A 56 27.12 -11.26 4.97
N ARG A 57 27.19 -11.67 3.69
CA ARG A 57 26.03 -11.74 2.79
C ARG A 57 24.98 -12.72 3.28
N TYR A 58 25.37 -13.90 3.74
CA TYR A 58 24.44 -14.90 4.28
C TYR A 58 23.79 -14.40 5.57
N HIS A 59 24.53 -13.76 6.47
CA HIS A 59 23.95 -13.14 7.67
C HIS A 59 22.98 -12.00 7.35
N ALA A 60 23.33 -11.12 6.41
CA ALA A 60 22.44 -10.05 5.96
C ALA A 60 21.16 -10.62 5.32
N SER A 61 21.29 -11.69 4.53
CA SER A 61 20.13 -12.38 3.95
C SER A 61 19.27 -13.02 5.05
N ALA A 62 19.86 -13.77 5.98
CA ALA A 62 19.13 -14.44 7.07
C ALA A 62 18.36 -13.44 7.95
N THR A 63 18.96 -12.31 8.29
CA THR A 63 18.28 -11.26 9.06
C THR A 63 17.15 -10.58 8.29
N LYS A 64 17.31 -10.43 6.96
CA LYS A 64 16.22 -9.97 6.09
C LYS A 64 15.08 -10.99 6.05
N TRP A 65 15.37 -12.26 5.81
CA TRP A 65 14.37 -13.33 5.79
C TRP A 65 13.60 -13.43 7.10
N GLU A 66 14.26 -13.27 8.24
CA GLU A 66 13.60 -13.25 9.55
C GLU A 66 12.62 -12.08 9.65
N LYS A 67 13.01 -10.87 9.24
CA LYS A 67 12.12 -9.70 9.24
C LYS A 67 10.93 -9.89 8.29
N ASP A 68 11.18 -10.38 7.08
CA ASP A 68 10.15 -10.64 6.09
C ASP A 68 9.17 -11.71 6.61
N TYR A 69 9.67 -12.75 7.28
CA TYR A 69 8.86 -13.77 7.91
C TYR A 69 7.97 -13.22 9.04
N GLN A 70 8.53 -12.41 9.95
CA GLN A 70 7.76 -11.79 11.03
C GLN A 70 6.69 -10.83 10.48
N SER A 71 7.01 -10.06 9.44
CA SER A 71 6.05 -9.19 8.76
C SER A 71 4.92 -10.00 8.11
N LEU A 72 5.26 -11.08 7.40
CA LEU A 72 4.26 -11.94 6.74
C LEU A 72 3.36 -12.64 7.76
N LYS A 73 3.94 -13.07 8.89
CA LYS A 73 3.20 -13.65 10.01
C LYS A 73 2.20 -12.65 10.60
N TYR A 74 2.62 -11.40 10.81
CA TYR A 74 1.73 -10.34 11.28
C TYR A 74 0.58 -10.06 10.30
N GLN A 75 0.87 -10.00 9.00
CA GLN A 75 -0.16 -9.84 7.97
C GLN A 75 -1.17 -11.00 7.96
N LEU A 76 -0.70 -12.24 8.16
CA LEU A 76 -1.56 -13.41 8.24
C LEU A 76 -2.49 -13.33 9.47
N GLU A 77 -1.94 -12.98 10.64
CA GLU A 77 -2.72 -12.82 11.87
C GLU A 77 -3.79 -11.73 11.72
N GLU A 78 -3.45 -10.59 11.10
CA GLU A 78 -4.40 -9.51 10.85
C GLU A 78 -5.49 -9.92 9.84
N SER A 79 -5.12 -10.64 8.77
CA SER A 79 -6.10 -11.18 7.82
C SER A 79 -7.04 -12.19 8.48
N GLN A 80 -6.52 -13.05 9.36
CA GLN A 80 -7.33 -14.03 10.10
C GLN A 80 -8.30 -13.35 11.06
N LYS A 81 -7.88 -12.26 11.70
CA LYS A 81 -8.74 -11.44 12.55
C LYS A 81 -9.84 -10.74 11.73
N ALA A 82 -9.49 -10.16 10.59
CA ALA A 82 -10.46 -9.56 9.68
C ALA A 82 -11.49 -10.59 9.17
N GLU A 83 -11.05 -11.81 8.84
CA GLU A 83 -11.97 -12.91 8.50
C GLU A 83 -12.89 -13.28 9.66
N ALA A 84 -12.38 -13.33 10.89
CA ALA A 84 -13.17 -13.61 12.09
C ALA A 84 -14.24 -12.54 12.32
N ASP A 85 -13.89 -11.26 12.17
CA ASP A 85 -14.81 -10.13 12.29
C ASP A 85 -15.89 -10.16 11.19
N LEU A 86 -15.51 -10.46 9.95
CA LEU A 86 -16.44 -10.66 8.85
C LEU A 86 -17.40 -11.82 9.14
N ARG A 87 -16.91 -12.97 9.61
CA ARG A 87 -17.75 -14.11 10.00
C ARG A 87 -18.73 -13.74 11.12
N ALA A 88 -18.28 -13.02 12.14
CA ALA A 88 -19.14 -12.54 13.22
C ALA A 88 -20.22 -11.58 12.71
N SER A 89 -19.87 -10.68 11.79
CA SER A 89 -20.83 -9.76 11.16
C SER A 89 -21.88 -10.50 10.32
N LEU A 90 -21.46 -11.55 9.60
CA LEU A 90 -22.33 -12.39 8.79
C LEU A 90 -23.32 -13.13 9.68
N GLN A 91 -22.85 -13.73 10.78
CA GLN A 91 -23.71 -14.41 11.76
C GLN A 91 -24.75 -13.47 12.39
N ARG A 92 -24.36 -12.22 12.71
CA ARG A 92 -25.31 -11.20 13.20
C ARG A 92 -26.37 -10.87 12.15
N CYS A 93 -25.96 -10.69 10.89
CA CYS A 93 -26.89 -10.42 9.79
C CYS A 93 -27.84 -11.60 9.53
N GLU A 94 -27.35 -12.84 9.64
CA GLU A 94 -28.19 -14.03 9.55
C GLU A 94 -29.19 -14.12 10.70
N ALA A 95 -28.78 -13.82 11.94
CA ALA A 95 -29.66 -13.77 13.09
C ALA A 95 -30.75 -12.68 12.92
N ASP A 96 -30.38 -11.49 12.45
CA ASP A 96 -31.32 -10.41 12.13
C ASP A 96 -32.28 -10.80 11.00
N LYS A 97 -31.80 -11.52 9.98
CA LYS A 97 -32.66 -12.06 8.92
C LYS A 97 -33.68 -13.06 9.46
N GLN A 98 -33.26 -13.95 10.37
CA GLN A 98 -34.17 -14.93 10.98
C GLN A 98 -35.20 -14.25 11.90
N SER A 99 -34.79 -13.25 12.68
CA SER A 99 -35.72 -12.49 13.53
C SER A 99 -36.76 -11.72 12.70
N MET A 100 -36.34 -11.12 11.58
CA MET A 100 -37.24 -10.46 10.64
C MET A 100 -38.19 -11.44 9.95
N LYS A 101 -37.74 -12.64 9.60
CA LYS A 101 -38.62 -13.70 9.08
C LYS A 101 -39.68 -14.11 10.09
N PHE A 102 -39.28 -14.35 11.34
CA PHE A 102 -40.21 -14.69 12.41
C PHE A 102 -41.21 -13.56 12.68
N ALA A 103 -40.76 -12.30 12.65
CA ALA A 103 -41.64 -11.13 12.77
C ALA A 103 -42.64 -11.04 11.59
N ALA A 104 -42.21 -11.34 10.36
CA ALA A 104 -43.07 -11.37 9.19
C ALA A 104 -44.09 -12.51 9.23
N GLU A 105 -43.69 -13.71 9.67
CA GLU A 105 -44.59 -14.85 9.88
C GLU A 105 -45.60 -14.59 11.01
N SER A 106 -45.16 -13.95 12.09
CA SER A 106 -46.05 -13.53 13.19
C SER A 106 -47.02 -12.42 12.75
N ALA A 107 -46.60 -11.51 11.88
CA ALA A 107 -47.48 -10.50 11.28
C ALA A 107 -48.49 -11.12 10.29
N ALA A 108 -48.11 -12.20 9.59
CA ALA A 108 -49.01 -12.95 8.71
C ALA A 108 -50.05 -13.79 9.48
N ALA A 109 -49.81 -14.08 10.76
CA ALA A 109 -50.73 -14.82 11.64
C ALA A 109 -51.73 -13.92 12.41
N ALA A 110 -51.64 -12.59 12.27
CA ALA A 110 -52.58 -11.65 12.88
C ALA A 110 -53.91 -11.58 12.08
N PRO A 111 -55.09 -11.51 12.73
CA PRO A 111 -56.38 -11.46 12.03
C PRO A 111 -56.54 -10.17 11.21
N PRO A 112 -57.32 -10.20 10.11
CA PRO A 112 -57.33 -9.13 9.12
C PRO A 112 -58.00 -7.88 9.68
N VAL A 113 -57.24 -6.80 9.81
CA VAL A 113 -57.78 -5.44 9.99
C VAL A 113 -57.97 -4.85 8.61
N ILE A 114 -59.23 -4.55 8.27
CA ILE A 114 -59.66 -3.99 6.98
C ILE A 114 -59.07 -2.57 6.82
N PRO A 115 -58.24 -2.28 5.80
CA PRO A 115 -57.79 -0.93 5.53
C PRO A 115 -58.71 -0.24 4.52
N VAL A 116 -59.09 0.99 4.84
CA VAL A 116 -59.79 1.95 3.96
C VAL A 116 -58.85 2.39 2.81
N PRO A 117 -59.34 2.62 1.57
CA PRO A 117 -58.49 2.89 0.42
C PRO A 117 -58.42 4.39 0.06
N VAL A 118 -57.22 4.97 -0.04
CA VAL A 118 -56.91 6.12 -0.92
C VAL A 118 -55.37 6.24 -1.11
N PRO A 119 -54.86 6.87 -2.18
CA PRO A 119 -54.63 6.29 -3.49
C PRO A 119 -53.13 6.20 -3.84
N ALA A 120 -52.86 5.48 -4.92
CA ALA A 120 -51.56 5.34 -5.54
C ALA A 120 -50.96 6.69 -5.99
N SER A 121 -49.67 6.84 -5.74
CA SER A 121 -48.77 7.62 -6.58
C SER A 121 -47.54 6.77 -6.80
N THR A 122 -47.46 6.29 -8.03
CA THR A 122 -46.44 5.42 -8.60
C THR A 122 -45.10 6.15 -8.73
N GLU A 123 -44.05 5.36 -8.56
CA GLU A 123 -42.79 5.41 -9.30
C GLU A 123 -41.64 6.35 -8.91
N THR A 124 -40.47 5.72 -8.96
CA THR A 124 -39.13 6.29 -9.23
C THR A 124 -38.30 6.67 -8.00
N MET A 125 -37.64 5.66 -7.42
CA MET A 125 -36.30 5.86 -6.84
C MET A 125 -35.29 5.14 -7.73
N GLY A 126 -35.31 5.54 -9.01
CA GLY A 126 -34.29 5.24 -9.98
C GLY A 126 -33.05 6.08 -9.67
N ILE A 127 -31.90 5.42 -9.75
CA ILE A 127 -30.58 6.04 -9.81
C ILE A 127 -30.61 7.04 -10.96
N VAL A 128 -30.63 8.34 -10.64
CA VAL A 128 -30.39 9.38 -11.63
C VAL A 128 -28.90 9.40 -11.93
N SER A 129 -28.54 8.70 -13.01
CA SER A 129 -27.44 9.09 -13.88
C SER A 129 -27.87 10.40 -14.55
N ASP A 130 -27.36 11.52 -14.07
CA ASP A 130 -27.33 12.74 -14.86
C ASP A 130 -25.90 12.98 -15.30
N ALA A 131 -25.67 12.68 -16.58
CA ALA A 131 -24.50 13.10 -17.32
C ALA A 131 -24.77 14.56 -17.74
N GLY A 132 -24.25 15.51 -16.96
CA GLY A 132 -24.20 16.92 -17.31
C GLY A 132 -22.78 17.30 -17.72
N ALA A 133 -22.57 17.42 -19.04
CA ALA A 133 -21.37 17.98 -19.64
C ALA A 133 -21.30 19.50 -19.39
N GLY A 134 -20.09 19.97 -19.09
CA GLY A 134 -19.73 21.39 -18.99
C GLY A 134 -18.21 21.47 -18.84
N ALA A 135 -17.52 21.43 -19.96
CA ALA A 135 -16.08 21.59 -20.06
C ALA A 135 -15.77 23.08 -20.16
N ASP A 136 -15.26 23.63 -19.06
CA ASP A 136 -14.66 24.96 -19.00
C ASP A 136 -13.30 24.75 -18.33
N ALA A 137 -12.25 24.83 -19.15
CA ALA A 137 -10.87 24.83 -18.68
C ALA A 137 -10.68 26.01 -17.72
N GLU A 138 -10.21 25.72 -16.49
CA GLU A 138 -10.08 26.57 -15.28
C GLU A 138 -11.10 26.30 -14.15
N GLY A 139 -12.03 25.36 -14.30
CA GLY A 139 -12.83 24.82 -13.19
C GLY A 139 -12.17 23.62 -12.49
N ASP A 140 -12.21 23.55 -11.16
CA ASP A 140 -11.88 22.32 -10.44
C ASP A 140 -12.86 21.21 -10.86
N ILE A 141 -12.38 20.06 -11.32
CA ILE A 141 -13.23 18.95 -11.79
C ILE A 141 -14.20 18.41 -10.73
N TYR A 142 -13.90 18.70 -9.47
CA TYR A 142 -14.75 18.35 -8.35
C TYR A 142 -15.87 19.38 -8.09
N ALA A 143 -15.80 20.58 -8.71
CA ALA A 143 -16.82 21.60 -8.58
C ALA A 143 -18.17 21.08 -9.12
N GLY A 144 -19.20 21.16 -8.28
CA GLY A 144 -20.54 20.67 -8.63
C GLY A 144 -20.68 19.14 -8.71
N LEU A 145 -19.63 18.37 -8.44
CA LEU A 145 -19.68 16.90 -8.48
C LEU A 145 -20.65 16.31 -7.45
N PHE A 146 -20.81 17.03 -6.33
CA PHE A 146 -21.72 16.69 -5.24
C PHE A 146 -22.62 17.88 -4.92
N LYS A 147 -23.86 17.57 -4.51
CA LYS A 147 -24.79 18.57 -3.95
C LYS A 147 -24.30 19.02 -2.57
N GLU A 148 -24.57 20.27 -2.21
CA GLU A 148 -24.13 20.86 -0.92
C GLU A 148 -24.71 20.16 0.32
N ASP A 149 -25.80 19.41 0.17
CA ASP A 149 -26.44 18.62 1.24
C ASP A 149 -25.87 17.19 1.34
N ASN A 150 -24.91 16.84 0.49
CA ASN A 150 -24.26 15.54 0.52
C ASN A 150 -23.12 15.53 1.53
N PHE A 151 -23.46 15.34 2.80
CA PHE A 151 -22.51 15.19 3.91
C PHE A 151 -21.73 13.87 3.86
N GLN A 152 -22.07 12.92 2.99
CA GLN A 152 -21.36 11.63 2.90
C GLN A 152 -19.91 11.80 2.46
N ILE A 153 -19.54 12.94 1.87
CA ILE A 153 -18.14 13.26 1.54
C ILE A 153 -17.26 13.44 2.77
N VAL A 154 -17.85 13.66 3.94
CA VAL A 154 -17.17 13.79 5.23
C VAL A 154 -16.91 12.40 5.82
N GLU A 155 -15.70 12.17 6.31
CA GLU A 155 -15.30 10.93 6.97
C GLU A 155 -16.16 10.69 8.23
N GLY A 156 -16.62 9.47 8.43
CA GLY A 156 -17.55 9.13 9.52
C GLY A 156 -19.04 9.36 9.23
N ILE A 157 -19.42 10.09 8.17
CA ILE A 157 -20.84 10.30 7.82
C ILE A 157 -21.33 9.28 6.79
N GLY A 158 -22.05 8.25 7.23
CA GLY A 158 -22.72 7.29 6.33
C GLY A 158 -24.05 7.80 5.76
N PRO A 159 -24.68 7.09 4.81
CA PRO A 159 -25.96 7.49 4.21
C PRO A 159 -27.08 7.74 5.21
N LYS A 160 -27.14 6.96 6.29
CA LYS A 160 -28.14 7.13 7.35
C LYS A 160 -27.85 8.33 8.24
N VAL A 161 -26.58 8.59 8.55
CA VAL A 161 -26.14 9.76 9.32
C VAL A 161 -26.41 11.03 8.53
N ASN A 162 -26.12 11.03 7.23
CA ASN A 162 -26.46 12.10 6.31
C ASN A 162 -27.95 12.47 6.40
N GLN A 163 -28.83 11.46 6.37
CA GLN A 163 -30.27 11.70 6.50
C GLN A 163 -30.66 12.28 7.86
N VAL A 164 -30.02 11.84 8.95
CA VAL A 164 -30.25 12.39 10.29
C VAL A 164 -29.89 13.88 10.32
N LEU A 165 -28.76 14.27 9.73
CA LEU A 165 -28.33 15.67 9.69
C LEU A 165 -29.26 16.53 8.82
N ILE A 166 -29.70 16.02 7.66
CA ILE A 166 -30.71 16.71 6.84
C ILE A 166 -32.01 16.90 7.63
N ASN A 167 -32.47 15.87 8.33
CA ASN A 167 -33.68 15.95 9.15
C ASN A 167 -33.52 16.89 10.36
N ALA A 168 -32.30 17.05 10.86
CA ALA A 168 -31.95 18.02 11.91
C ALA A 168 -31.89 19.47 11.39
N GLY A 169 -31.98 19.68 10.07
CA GLY A 169 -32.09 20.99 9.45
C GLY A 169 -30.81 21.47 8.75
N TYR A 170 -29.74 20.68 8.74
CA TYR A 170 -28.53 21.02 7.99
C TYR A 170 -28.75 20.78 6.49
N LYS A 171 -28.59 21.83 5.68
CA LYS A 171 -28.85 21.80 4.23
C LYS A 171 -27.60 22.03 3.38
N THR A 172 -26.53 22.55 3.98
CA THR A 172 -25.29 22.86 3.26
C THR A 172 -24.07 22.46 4.07
N TRP A 173 -22.96 22.15 3.40
CA TRP A 173 -21.66 21.98 4.06
C TRP A 173 -21.27 23.20 4.90
N ARG A 174 -21.65 24.41 4.45
CA ARG A 174 -21.39 25.65 5.21
C ARG A 174 -22.14 25.68 6.54
N GLU A 175 -23.39 25.24 6.58
CA GLU A 175 -24.15 25.14 7.83
C GLU A 175 -23.54 24.08 8.75
N LEU A 176 -23.19 22.91 8.21
CA LEU A 176 -22.53 21.85 8.99
C LEU A 176 -21.17 22.31 9.54
N SER A 177 -20.42 23.15 8.80
CA SER A 177 -19.12 23.67 9.23
C SER A 177 -19.18 24.61 10.44
N LYS A 178 -20.34 25.22 10.68
CA LYS A 178 -20.58 26.14 11.80
C LYS A 178 -21.22 25.43 13.00
N ALA A 179 -21.58 24.16 12.85
CA ALA A 179 -22.22 23.37 13.89
C ALA A 179 -21.21 23.05 15.00
N ASP A 180 -21.69 23.05 16.24
CA ASP A 180 -20.91 22.56 17.37
C ASP A 180 -20.99 21.02 17.42
N ALA A 181 -19.86 20.37 17.71
CA ALA A 181 -19.79 18.91 17.78
C ALA A 181 -20.76 18.32 18.82
N LYS A 182 -21.00 19.04 19.93
CA LYS A 182 -21.96 18.63 20.97
C LYS A 182 -23.40 18.71 20.47
N ASP A 183 -23.73 19.73 19.69
CA ASP A 183 -25.06 19.88 19.11
C ASP A 183 -25.31 18.77 18.07
N LEU A 184 -24.32 18.49 17.23
CA LEU A 184 -24.35 17.34 16.30
C LEU A 184 -24.55 16.01 17.04
N GLN A 185 -23.81 15.79 18.13
CA GLN A 185 -23.99 14.61 18.97
C GLN A 185 -25.41 14.52 19.53
N GLY A 186 -25.99 15.64 19.99
CA GLY A 186 -27.36 15.70 20.49
C GLY A 186 -28.39 15.26 19.44
N HIS A 187 -28.22 15.68 18.19
CA HIS A 187 -29.08 15.23 17.08
C HIS A 187 -28.92 13.73 16.77
N LEU A 188 -27.69 13.20 16.84
CA LEU A 188 -27.42 11.78 16.64
C LEU A 188 -28.04 10.92 17.75
N ASP A 189 -27.89 11.34 19.01
CA ASP A 189 -28.45 10.66 20.17
C ASP A 189 -29.98 10.63 20.10
N ALA A 190 -30.60 11.74 19.71
CA ALA A 190 -32.05 11.85 19.52
C ALA A 190 -32.56 10.96 18.37
N ALA A 191 -31.77 10.77 17.31
CA ALA A 191 -32.12 9.88 16.20
C ALA A 191 -32.02 8.39 16.56
N GLY A 192 -31.38 8.06 17.68
CA GLY A 192 -31.37 6.74 18.29
C GLY A 192 -29.96 6.20 18.58
N LYS A 193 -29.89 5.25 19.52
CA LYS A 193 -28.64 4.69 20.09
C LYS A 193 -27.59 4.24 19.07
N ARG A 194 -28.01 3.79 17.87
CA ARG A 194 -27.10 3.36 16.80
C ARG A 194 -26.30 4.50 16.16
N PHE A 195 -26.83 5.73 16.21
CA PHE A 195 -26.20 6.92 15.64
C PHE A 195 -25.33 7.66 16.66
N GLY A 196 -25.67 7.56 17.95
CA GLY A 196 -24.85 8.13 19.03
C GLY A 196 -23.46 7.49 19.21
N LEU A 197 -23.18 6.38 18.51
CA LEU A 197 -21.84 5.78 18.45
C LEU A 197 -20.89 6.49 17.47
N CYS A 198 -21.41 7.38 16.62
CA CYS A 198 -20.60 8.19 15.72
C CYS A 198 -19.90 9.32 16.50
N ASP A 199 -18.69 9.68 16.08
CA ASP A 199 -17.94 10.81 16.63
C ASP A 199 -18.00 12.00 15.66
N PRO A 200 -18.76 13.07 15.97
CA PRO A 200 -18.91 14.22 15.10
C PRO A 200 -17.78 15.25 15.22
N THR A 201 -16.76 15.03 16.06
CA THR A 201 -15.74 16.04 16.41
C THR A 201 -15.04 16.62 15.18
N THR A 202 -14.78 15.81 14.16
CA THR A 202 -14.05 16.24 12.94
C THR A 202 -14.97 16.68 11.80
N TRP A 203 -16.29 16.53 11.94
CA TRP A 203 -17.24 16.78 10.85
C TRP A 203 -17.33 18.26 10.46
N PRO A 204 -17.40 19.23 11.41
CA PRO A 204 -17.47 20.64 11.06
C PRO A 204 -16.26 21.11 10.25
N HIS A 205 -15.05 20.65 10.62
CA HIS A 205 -13.83 21.01 9.92
C HIS A 205 -13.83 20.52 8.47
N GLN A 206 -14.13 19.23 8.25
CA GLN A 206 -14.22 18.64 6.92
C GLN A 206 -15.31 19.29 6.06
N ALA A 207 -16.46 19.60 6.66
CA ALA A 207 -17.53 20.33 5.97
C ALA A 207 -17.10 21.75 5.60
N GLY A 208 -16.26 22.40 6.41
CA GLY A 208 -15.65 23.69 6.09
C GLY A 208 -14.77 23.60 4.84
N LEU A 209 -13.88 22.61 4.78
CA LEU A 209 -13.03 22.37 3.60
C LEU A 209 -13.87 22.14 2.33
N ALA A 210 -14.94 21.35 2.42
CA ALA A 210 -15.85 21.15 1.30
C ALA A 210 -16.61 22.43 0.89
N ALA A 211 -17.07 23.22 1.88
CA ALA A 211 -17.78 24.48 1.63
C ALA A 211 -16.88 25.56 1.00
N ASP A 212 -15.57 25.49 1.25
CA ASP A 212 -14.55 26.36 0.64
C ASP A 212 -14.02 25.82 -0.69
N SER A 213 -14.54 24.69 -1.18
CA SER A 213 -14.02 23.96 -2.36
C SER A 213 -12.55 23.58 -2.24
N ASN A 214 -12.02 23.43 -1.02
CA ASN A 214 -10.64 23.04 -0.76
C ASN A 214 -10.52 21.50 -0.75
N TRP A 215 -10.78 20.90 -1.91
CA TRP A 215 -10.87 19.44 -2.06
C TRP A 215 -9.53 18.75 -1.79
N ASP A 216 -8.42 19.34 -2.21
CA ASP A 216 -7.09 18.77 -1.99
C ASP A 216 -6.75 18.69 -0.50
N GLU A 217 -7.10 19.71 0.28
CA GLU A 217 -6.90 19.69 1.73
C GLU A 217 -7.89 18.74 2.43
N LEU A 218 -9.13 18.61 1.93
CA LEU A 218 -10.06 17.59 2.43
C LEU A 218 -9.51 16.18 2.23
N ILE A 219 -8.99 15.88 1.04
CA ILE A 219 -8.37 14.60 0.70
C ILE A 219 -7.17 14.36 1.62
N ARG A 220 -6.27 15.34 1.73
CA ARG A 220 -5.08 15.26 2.60
C ARG A 220 -5.48 14.98 4.05
N TYR A 221 -6.45 15.72 4.56
CA TYR A 221 -6.97 15.56 5.91
C TYR A 221 -7.49 14.13 6.11
N GLN A 222 -8.34 13.63 5.21
CA GLN A 222 -8.92 12.29 5.31
C GLN A 222 -7.88 11.16 5.22
N LYS A 223 -6.87 11.29 4.36
CA LYS A 223 -5.77 10.32 4.27
C LYS A 223 -4.93 10.27 5.55
N PHE A 224 -4.82 11.38 6.26
CA PHE A 224 -4.07 11.45 7.52
C PHE A 224 -4.87 10.89 8.71
N THR A 225 -6.19 11.08 8.73
CA THR A 225 -7.08 10.75 9.86
C THR A 225 -7.78 9.39 9.77
N ASP A 226 -7.27 8.42 8.99
CA ASP A 226 -7.96 7.17 8.61
C ASP A 226 -8.78 6.54 9.77
N GLY A 227 -10.11 6.57 9.64
CA GLY A 227 -11.06 6.08 10.64
C GLY A 227 -11.68 7.12 11.59
N GLY A 228 -11.47 8.42 11.38
CA GLY A 228 -12.05 9.47 12.23
C GLY A 228 -11.39 9.59 13.60
N ARG A 229 -10.16 9.05 13.75
CA ARG A 229 -9.31 9.25 14.93
C ARG A 229 -7.93 9.69 14.46
N GLU A 230 -7.34 10.63 15.18
CA GLU A 230 -5.96 11.08 14.96
C GLU A 230 -4.96 9.97 15.36
N ASN A 231 -4.84 8.90 14.57
CA ASN A 231 -3.70 7.99 14.68
C ASN A 231 -3.44 7.20 13.40
N VAL A 232 -2.39 7.64 12.70
CA VAL A 232 -1.42 6.88 11.87
C VAL A 232 -2.00 5.89 10.85
N GLY A 233 -2.56 6.42 9.77
CA GLY A 233 -2.73 5.67 8.51
C GLY A 233 -1.43 5.66 7.68
N SER A 234 -1.19 4.58 6.93
CA SER A 234 0.01 4.38 6.09
C SER A 234 0.11 5.32 4.87
N GLY A 235 -0.81 6.30 4.73
CA GLY A 235 -0.87 7.24 3.61
C GLY A 235 -1.15 6.59 2.25
N GLN A 236 -1.46 5.29 2.21
CA GLN A 236 -1.65 4.52 0.97
C GLN A 236 -3.11 4.15 0.66
N SER A 237 -4.06 4.44 1.56
CA SER A 237 -5.48 4.22 1.31
C SER A 237 -6.13 5.46 0.69
N ASP A 238 -6.95 5.26 -0.35
CA ASP A 238 -7.78 6.32 -0.94
C ASP A 238 -8.72 6.91 0.13
N SER A 239 -8.81 8.24 0.16
CA SER A 239 -9.76 8.95 1.01
C SER A 239 -11.20 8.61 0.62
N LYS A 240 -12.14 8.80 1.55
CA LYS A 240 -13.56 8.60 1.25
C LYS A 240 -14.05 9.55 0.18
N PHE A 241 -13.60 10.80 0.19
CA PHE A 241 -13.90 11.75 -0.88
C PHE A 241 -13.43 11.22 -2.24
N GLU A 242 -12.18 10.78 -2.37
CA GLU A 242 -11.66 10.23 -3.63
C GLU A 242 -12.47 9.03 -4.12
N LYS A 243 -12.83 8.09 -3.23
CA LYS A 243 -13.67 6.93 -3.58
C LYS A 243 -15.02 7.35 -4.13
N LEU A 244 -15.68 8.32 -3.49
CA LEU A 244 -16.97 8.83 -3.94
C LEU A 244 -16.82 9.61 -5.25
N ALA A 245 -15.76 10.40 -5.39
CA ALA A 245 -15.50 11.23 -6.55
C ALA A 245 -15.18 10.36 -7.77
N ALA A 246 -14.32 9.36 -7.62
CA ALA A 246 -14.03 8.35 -8.65
C ALA A 246 -15.31 7.72 -9.17
N LYS A 247 -16.18 7.26 -8.27
CA LYS A 247 -17.47 6.67 -8.63
C LYS A 247 -18.37 7.65 -9.41
N LYS A 248 -18.39 8.92 -9.03
CA LYS A 248 -19.16 9.96 -9.73
C LYS A 248 -18.58 10.31 -11.10
N LEU A 249 -17.27 10.25 -11.25
CA LEU A 249 -16.56 10.43 -12.52
C LEU A 249 -16.63 9.19 -13.43
N GLY A 250 -17.25 8.10 -12.96
CA GLY A 250 -17.42 6.85 -13.73
C GLY A 250 -16.28 5.84 -13.57
N PHE A 251 -15.36 6.06 -12.63
CA PHE A 251 -14.27 5.14 -12.32
C PHE A 251 -14.65 4.17 -11.20
N SER A 252 -14.11 2.95 -11.28
CA SER A 252 -14.22 1.95 -10.22
C SER A 252 -12.95 1.94 -9.37
N SER A 253 -12.86 2.80 -8.35
CA SER A 253 -11.68 2.93 -7.45
C SER A 253 -11.36 1.68 -6.63
N ASN A 254 -12.33 0.78 -6.47
CA ASN A 254 -12.23 -0.34 -5.52
C ASN A 254 -11.61 -1.60 -6.14
N ASN A 255 -11.28 -1.58 -7.43
CA ASN A 255 -10.74 -2.75 -8.12
C ASN A 255 -9.48 -2.36 -8.93
N PRO A 256 -8.29 -2.45 -8.31
CA PRO A 256 -7.02 -2.18 -8.98
C PRO A 256 -6.75 -3.08 -10.20
N ASN A 257 -7.52 -4.15 -10.39
CA ASN A 257 -7.41 -5.05 -11.53
C ASN A 257 -8.27 -4.61 -12.72
N ASP A 258 -9.06 -3.54 -12.59
CA ASP A 258 -9.93 -3.06 -13.66
C ASP A 258 -9.16 -2.13 -14.61
N LEU A 259 -8.46 -2.71 -15.58
CA LEU A 259 -7.64 -1.92 -16.52
C LEU A 259 -8.48 -1.05 -17.46
N LYS A 260 -9.80 -1.24 -17.52
CA LYS A 260 -10.71 -0.44 -18.35
C LYS A 260 -10.88 1.00 -17.84
N VAL A 261 -10.31 1.32 -16.68
CA VAL A 261 -10.17 2.69 -16.18
C VAL A 261 -9.32 3.56 -17.12
N VAL A 262 -8.46 2.95 -17.92
CA VAL A 262 -7.58 3.60 -18.90
C VAL A 262 -8.29 3.75 -20.24
N GLU A 263 -8.30 4.97 -20.76
CA GLU A 263 -8.85 5.27 -22.07
C GLU A 263 -8.10 4.52 -23.18
N GLY A 264 -8.86 3.79 -24.00
CA GLY A 264 -8.34 2.91 -25.05
C GLY A 264 -8.24 1.44 -24.64
N ILE A 265 -8.45 1.09 -23.37
CA ILE A 265 -8.49 -0.31 -22.90
C ILE A 265 -9.95 -0.77 -22.77
N GLY A 266 -10.44 -1.47 -23.79
CA GLY A 266 -11.72 -2.18 -23.72
C GLY A 266 -11.60 -3.57 -23.08
N PRO A 267 -12.72 -4.27 -22.80
CA PRO A 267 -12.71 -5.60 -22.17
C PRO A 267 -11.85 -6.66 -22.88
N LYS A 268 -11.70 -6.55 -24.21
CA LYS A 268 -10.86 -7.44 -25.00
C LYS A 268 -9.38 -7.16 -24.82
N ILE A 269 -8.98 -5.89 -24.84
CA ILE A 269 -7.60 -5.47 -24.61
C ILE A 269 -7.18 -5.80 -23.18
N GLU A 270 -8.05 -5.51 -22.20
CA GLU A 270 -7.83 -5.92 -20.81
C GLU A 270 -7.54 -7.42 -20.69
N GLY A 271 -8.32 -8.26 -21.38
CA GLY A 271 -8.10 -9.71 -21.40
C GLY A 271 -6.73 -10.10 -21.97
N LEU A 272 -6.24 -9.41 -23.01
CA LEU A 272 -4.92 -9.65 -23.59
C LEU A 272 -3.79 -9.25 -22.63
N LEU A 273 -3.91 -8.07 -22.01
CA LEU A 273 -2.92 -7.58 -21.05
C LEU A 273 -2.80 -8.52 -19.86
N LYS A 274 -3.95 -9.00 -19.33
CA LYS A 274 -3.99 -10.00 -18.25
C LYS A 274 -3.34 -11.32 -18.67
N ALA A 275 -3.63 -11.80 -19.89
CA ALA A 275 -2.95 -12.99 -20.43
C ALA A 275 -1.43 -12.78 -20.58
N GLY A 276 -0.98 -11.56 -20.86
CA GLY A 276 0.43 -11.15 -20.91
C GLY A 276 1.06 -10.83 -19.55
N GLY A 277 0.35 -11.11 -18.44
CA GLY A 277 0.85 -10.91 -17.08
C GLY A 277 0.83 -9.45 -16.60
N ILE A 278 -0.08 -8.63 -17.11
CA ILE A 278 -0.36 -7.28 -16.64
C ILE A 278 -1.80 -7.27 -16.10
N ASN A 279 -1.94 -7.38 -14.79
CA ASN A 279 -3.20 -7.63 -14.09
C ASN A 279 -3.71 -6.42 -13.32
N THR A 280 -2.82 -5.53 -12.89
CA THR A 280 -3.15 -4.40 -12.00
C THR A 280 -2.78 -3.06 -12.62
N TRP A 281 -3.36 -1.96 -12.13
CA TRP A 281 -2.95 -0.61 -12.51
C TRP A 281 -1.46 -0.37 -12.28
N SER A 282 -0.92 -0.82 -11.15
CA SER A 282 0.51 -0.69 -10.84
C SER A 282 1.40 -1.47 -11.79
N GLU A 283 0.98 -2.68 -12.20
CA GLU A 283 1.70 -3.48 -13.20
C GLU A 283 1.65 -2.83 -14.59
N LEU A 284 0.51 -2.25 -14.98
CA LEU A 284 0.36 -1.53 -16.23
C LEU A 284 1.16 -0.22 -16.24
N ALA A 285 1.19 0.50 -15.12
CA ALA A 285 1.98 1.70 -14.92
C ALA A 285 3.49 1.44 -15.03
N ALA A 286 3.94 0.30 -14.51
CA ALA A 286 5.34 -0.12 -14.57
C ALA A 286 5.72 -0.79 -15.90
N ALA A 287 4.76 -1.10 -16.77
CA ALA A 287 5.03 -1.78 -18.03
C ALA A 287 5.53 -0.80 -19.11
N ASP A 288 6.59 -1.19 -19.81
CA ASP A 288 7.06 -0.45 -20.98
C ASP A 288 6.02 -0.48 -22.11
N VAL A 289 5.87 0.65 -22.80
CA VAL A 289 4.97 0.77 -23.97
C VAL A 289 5.30 -0.28 -25.04
N SER A 290 6.58 -0.61 -25.23
CA SER A 290 7.02 -1.67 -26.15
C SER A 290 6.50 -3.05 -25.76
N ARG A 291 6.54 -3.40 -24.47
CA ARG A 291 5.99 -4.67 -23.95
C ARG A 291 4.49 -4.75 -24.20
N ILE A 292 3.77 -3.66 -23.95
CA ILE A 292 2.33 -3.58 -24.20
C ILE A 292 2.03 -3.75 -25.69
N GLN A 293 2.79 -3.08 -26.57
CA GLN A 293 2.63 -3.22 -28.01
C GLN A 293 2.87 -4.65 -28.48
N THR A 294 3.91 -5.34 -27.97
CA THR A 294 4.16 -6.75 -28.29
C THR A 294 2.96 -7.64 -27.98
N ILE A 295 2.32 -7.47 -26.82
CA ILE A 295 1.12 -8.23 -26.44
C ILE A 295 -0.04 -7.98 -27.44
N LEU A 296 -0.22 -6.73 -27.88
CA LEU A 296 -1.26 -6.38 -28.85
C LEU A 296 -0.98 -6.95 -30.24
N ASP A 297 0.28 -6.93 -30.68
CA ASP A 297 0.70 -7.42 -31.99
C ASP A 297 0.57 -8.95 -32.08
N GLU A 298 0.96 -9.67 -31.02
CA GLU A 298 0.80 -11.13 -30.91
C GLU A 298 -0.68 -11.55 -30.91
N ALA A 299 -1.57 -10.72 -30.39
CA ALA A 299 -3.02 -10.95 -30.40
C ALA A 299 -3.65 -10.77 -31.79
N GLY A 300 -2.92 -10.22 -32.75
CA GLY A 300 -3.24 -10.20 -34.18
C GLY A 300 -3.81 -8.88 -34.72
N PRO A 301 -4.10 -8.83 -36.03
CA PRO A 301 -4.34 -7.58 -36.76
C PRO A 301 -5.50 -6.71 -36.26
N ARG A 302 -6.45 -7.29 -35.51
CA ARG A 302 -7.62 -6.60 -34.97
C ARG A 302 -7.27 -5.53 -33.92
N TYR A 303 -6.08 -5.61 -33.31
CA TYR A 303 -5.64 -4.70 -32.25
C TYR A 303 -4.65 -3.64 -32.73
N LYS A 304 -4.31 -3.60 -34.03
CA LYS A 304 -3.34 -2.64 -34.60
C LYS A 304 -3.71 -1.17 -34.44
N LEU A 305 -5.00 -0.87 -34.24
CA LEU A 305 -5.49 0.49 -34.03
C LEU A 305 -5.35 0.95 -32.58
N ALA A 306 -5.07 0.03 -31.64
CA ALA A 306 -4.85 0.40 -30.25
C ALA A 306 -3.46 1.03 -30.10
N ILE A 307 -3.40 2.22 -29.48
CA ILE A 307 -2.17 2.99 -29.28
C ILE A 307 -1.87 3.02 -27.78
N PRO A 308 -0.93 2.21 -27.27
CA PRO A 308 -0.69 2.06 -25.84
C PRO A 308 0.13 3.20 -25.21
N ARG A 309 0.53 4.21 -25.99
CA ARG A 309 1.47 5.26 -25.61
C ARG A 309 1.15 5.95 -24.27
N THR A 310 -0.12 6.16 -23.97
CA THR A 310 -0.57 6.84 -22.74
C THR A 310 -1.10 5.90 -21.67
N TRP A 311 -1.16 4.59 -21.94
CA TRP A 311 -1.76 3.63 -21.00
C TRP A 311 -0.99 3.50 -19.68
N PRO A 312 0.37 3.42 -19.68
CA PRO A 312 1.10 3.39 -18.41
C PRO A 312 0.89 4.65 -17.57
N GLN A 313 0.87 5.83 -18.20
CA GLN A 313 0.65 7.10 -17.51
C GLN A 313 -0.75 7.17 -16.88
N GLN A 314 -1.80 6.79 -17.63
CA GLN A 314 -3.15 6.74 -17.09
C GLN A 314 -3.28 5.73 -15.95
N ALA A 315 -2.63 4.57 -16.06
CA ALA A 315 -2.64 3.55 -15.03
C ALA A 315 -1.90 4.00 -13.76
N ASP A 316 -0.83 4.78 -13.88
CA ASP A 316 -0.11 5.37 -12.74
C ASP A 316 -1.02 6.35 -11.97
N LEU A 317 -1.74 7.21 -12.68
CA LEU A 317 -2.71 8.12 -12.05
C LEU A 317 -3.83 7.35 -11.34
N ALA A 318 -4.35 6.29 -11.93
CA ALA A 318 -5.34 5.41 -11.29
C ALA A 318 -4.78 4.71 -10.05
N ALA A 319 -3.54 4.19 -10.12
CA ALA A 319 -2.86 3.52 -9.01
C ALA A 319 -2.61 4.46 -7.81
N LYS A 320 -2.45 5.76 -8.07
CA LYS A 320 -2.27 6.80 -7.03
C LYS A 320 -3.58 7.42 -6.53
N GLY A 321 -4.72 7.06 -7.11
CA GLY A 321 -6.00 7.69 -6.81
C GLY A 321 -6.11 9.13 -7.32
N GLU A 322 -5.26 9.55 -8.27
CA GLU A 322 -5.24 10.89 -8.84
C GLU A 322 -6.34 11.05 -9.91
N TRP A 323 -7.60 10.84 -9.49
CA TRP A 323 -8.77 10.79 -10.38
C TRP A 323 -9.00 12.08 -11.17
N LYS A 324 -8.68 13.23 -10.57
CA LYS A 324 -8.73 14.53 -11.24
C LYS A 324 -7.75 14.59 -12.40
N ALA A 325 -6.49 14.29 -12.13
CA ALA A 325 -5.44 14.30 -13.17
C ALA A 325 -5.72 13.26 -14.25
N LEU A 326 -6.19 12.06 -13.88
CA LEU A 326 -6.59 11.02 -14.82
C LEU A 326 -7.69 11.52 -15.76
N LYS A 327 -8.73 12.12 -15.20
CA LYS A 327 -9.87 12.58 -15.99
C LYS A 327 -9.50 13.74 -16.90
N THR A 328 -8.71 14.71 -16.42
CA THR A 328 -8.15 15.79 -17.25
C THR A 328 -7.35 15.22 -18.43
N LEU A 329 -6.44 14.27 -18.15
CA LEU A 329 -5.66 13.61 -19.20
C LEU A 329 -6.56 12.91 -20.24
N GLN A 330 -7.64 12.24 -19.79
CA GLN A 330 -8.58 11.57 -20.70
C GLN A 330 -9.38 12.54 -21.55
N ASP A 331 -9.82 13.66 -20.97
CA ASP A 331 -10.56 14.69 -21.69
C ASP A 331 -9.68 15.37 -22.75
N ASP A 332 -8.39 15.63 -22.43
CA ASP A 332 -7.40 16.12 -23.41
C ASP A 332 -7.17 15.12 -24.55
N LEU A 333 -7.12 13.82 -24.25
CA LEU A 333 -6.94 12.77 -25.26
C LEU A 333 -8.16 12.61 -26.17
N ARG A 334 -9.37 12.81 -25.65
CA ARG A 334 -10.62 12.75 -26.43
C ARG A 334 -10.89 14.04 -27.21
N GLY A 335 -10.46 15.18 -26.68
CA GLY A 335 -10.59 16.51 -27.30
C GLY A 335 -9.60 16.79 -28.43
N GLY A 336 -8.67 15.87 -28.69
CA GLY A 336 -7.61 16.02 -29.69
C GLY A 336 -8.12 16.07 -31.14
N ASN A 337 -8.16 17.27 -31.71
CA ASN A 337 -7.77 17.54 -33.10
C ASN A 337 -6.26 17.34 -33.28
#